data_AF-A0A971Q2L5-F1
#
_entry.id   AF-A0A971Q2L5-F1
#
_cell.length_a   1.000
_cell.length_b   1.000
_cell.length_c   1.000
_cell.angle_alpha   90.00
_cell.angle_beta   90.00
_cell.angle_gamma   90.00
#
_symmetry.space_group_name_H-M   'P 1'
#
loop_
_entity.id
_entity.type
_entity.pdbx_description
1 polymer ?
#
loop_
_entity_poly.entity_id
_entity_poly.type
_entity_poly.pdbx_seq_one_letter_code
_entity_poly.pdbx_strand_id
1 'polypeptide(L)'
;GVEEERRLFFVAMTRAKQRLHICCAHRRATRGSYRRSVPSRFIREIDPKVVKGLDLSSFSRPARNFQFVINPKRTENGASTAAAALPKCSYRSGQRIYHEKFGYGVIEEIYLSGSRYTAGIRFHSAGVKKIVLDLAPIHPVAEA
;
A
#
# COMPACT_ATOMS: atom_id res chain seq x y z
N GLY A 1 6.76 -15.51 20.03
CA GLY A 1 7.89 -14.91 19.29
C GLY A 1 7.87 -15.40 17.85
N VAL A 2 8.59 -14.74 16.94
CA VAL A 2 8.52 -15.05 15.49
C VAL A 2 8.89 -16.52 15.18
N GLU A 3 9.89 -17.07 15.87
CA GLU A 3 10.28 -18.49 15.72
C GLU A 3 9.17 -19.46 16.16
N GLU A 4 8.41 -19.10 17.19
CA GLU A 4 7.27 -19.91 17.62
C GLU A 4 6.13 -19.86 16.59
N GLU A 5 5.84 -18.69 16.04
CA GLU A 5 4.85 -18.53 14.97
C GLU A 5 5.25 -19.30 13.70
N ARG A 6 6.56 -19.37 13.40
CA ARG A 6 7.12 -20.18 12.32
C ARG A 6 6.88 -21.68 12.58
N ARG A 7 7.14 -22.17 13.80
CA ARG A 7 6.85 -23.56 14.19
C ARG A 7 5.36 -23.87 14.04
N LEU A 8 4.49 -22.98 14.49
CA LEU A 8 3.05 -23.13 14.34
C LEU A 8 2.63 -23.22 12.87
N PHE A 9 3.20 -22.38 12.00
CA PHE A 9 2.94 -22.42 10.56
C PHE A 9 3.40 -23.76 9.95
N PHE A 10 4.60 -24.23 10.28
CA PHE A 10 5.12 -25.51 9.81
C PHE A 10 4.25 -26.70 10.25
N VAL A 11 3.84 -26.74 11.52
CA VAL A 11 2.93 -27.77 12.04
C VAL A 11 1.59 -27.73 11.31
N ALA A 12 1.04 -26.54 11.04
CA ALA A 12 -0.20 -26.41 10.28
C ALA A 12 -0.06 -26.92 8.83
N MET A 13 1.04 -26.61 8.15
CA MET A 13 1.31 -27.10 6.78
C MET A 13 1.39 -28.62 6.73
N THR A 14 2.10 -29.23 7.67
CA THR A 14 2.32 -30.69 7.73
C THR A 14 1.09 -31.49 8.16
N ARG A 15 0.01 -30.83 8.61
CA ARG A 15 -1.29 -31.51 8.85
C ARG A 15 -2.01 -31.88 7.55
N ALA A 16 -1.74 -31.19 6.45
CA ALA A 16 -2.39 -31.47 5.17
C ALA A 16 -1.74 -32.69 4.50
N LYS A 17 -2.54 -33.69 4.12
CA LYS A 17 -2.05 -34.90 3.44
C LYS A 17 -2.03 -34.79 1.91
N GLN A 18 -3.06 -34.15 1.33
CA GLN A 18 -3.24 -34.10 -0.13
C GLN A 18 -3.20 -32.68 -0.69
N ARG A 19 -3.98 -31.76 -0.12
CA ARG A 19 -4.10 -30.38 -0.60
C ARG A 19 -4.06 -29.41 0.57
N LEU A 20 -3.24 -28.36 0.44
CA LEU A 20 -3.18 -27.26 1.39
C LEU A 20 -3.67 -25.98 0.70
N HIS A 21 -4.73 -25.39 1.25
CA HIS A 21 -5.25 -24.10 0.81
C HIS A 21 -4.88 -23.03 1.85
N ILE A 22 -4.14 -22.02 1.41
CA ILE A 22 -3.78 -20.86 2.25
C ILE A 22 -4.55 -19.66 1.73
N CYS A 23 -5.33 -19.03 2.60
CA CYS A 23 -6.13 -17.86 2.24
C CYS A 23 -5.69 -16.64 3.03
N CYS A 24 -5.69 -15.47 2.39
CA CYS A 24 -5.50 -14.19 3.06
C CYS A 24 -6.65 -13.24 2.69
N ALA A 25 -7.04 -12.38 3.62
CA ALA A 25 -8.00 -11.31 3.37
C ALA A 25 -7.24 -9.98 3.24
N HIS A 26 -7.66 -9.10 2.33
CA HIS A 26 -7.07 -7.76 2.22
C HIS A 26 -7.53 -6.84 3.36
N ARG A 27 -8.75 -7.04 3.87
CA ARG A 27 -9.31 -6.33 5.02
C ARG A 27 -10.07 -7.29 5.91
N ARG A 28 -9.94 -7.11 7.23
CA ARG A 28 -10.69 -7.86 8.24
C ARG A 28 -11.22 -6.90 9.29
N ALA A 29 -12.46 -7.11 9.71
CA ALA A 29 -13.01 -6.45 10.89
C ALA A 29 -12.42 -7.11 12.14
N THR A 30 -11.67 -6.35 12.92
CA THR A 30 -11.11 -6.79 14.19
C THR A 30 -11.56 -5.81 15.26
N ARG A 31 -12.27 -6.31 16.29
CA ARG A 31 -12.78 -5.51 17.41
C ARG A 31 -13.53 -4.24 16.96
N GLY A 32 -14.48 -4.40 16.04
CA GLY A 32 -15.29 -3.30 15.50
C GLY A 32 -14.59 -2.38 14.49
N SER A 33 -13.29 -2.54 14.24
CA SER A 33 -12.55 -1.73 13.28
C SER A 33 -12.12 -2.54 12.05
N TYR A 34 -12.32 -2.02 10.84
CA TYR A 34 -11.79 -2.63 9.62
C TYR A 34 -10.32 -2.26 9.46
N ARG A 35 -9.43 -3.24 9.59
CA ARG A 35 -7.99 -3.09 9.37
C ARG A 35 -7.58 -3.79 8.09
N ARG A 36 -6.64 -3.19 7.36
CA ARG A 36 -5.96 -3.86 6.25
C ARG A 36 -5.02 -4.91 6.83
N SER A 37 -5.05 -6.11 6.26
CA SER A 37 -4.15 -7.20 6.61
C SER A 37 -3.11 -7.38 5.51
N VAL A 38 -1.85 -7.43 5.91
CA VAL A 38 -0.74 -7.78 5.02
C VAL A 38 -0.61 -9.31 5.00
N PRO A 39 -0.33 -9.94 3.85
CA PRO A 39 -0.04 -11.37 3.80
C PRO A 39 1.09 -11.77 4.76
N SER A 40 1.00 -12.98 5.32
CA SER A 40 2.03 -13.48 6.24
C SER A 40 3.39 -13.59 5.53
N ARG A 41 4.47 -13.19 6.22
CA ARG A 41 5.84 -13.27 5.73
C ARG A 41 6.26 -14.71 5.38
N PHE A 42 5.76 -15.70 6.12
CA PHE A 42 6.11 -17.11 5.93
C PHE A 42 5.62 -17.67 4.59
N ILE A 43 4.60 -17.05 3.98
CA ILE A 43 4.11 -17.48 2.67
C ILE A 43 5.14 -17.16 1.57
N ARG A 44 5.97 -16.12 1.75
CA ARG A 44 7.03 -15.76 0.80
C ARG A 44 8.23 -16.71 0.83
N GLU A 45 8.35 -17.50 1.88
CA GLU A 45 9.45 -18.45 2.06
C GLU A 45 9.15 -19.79 1.39
N ILE A 46 7.90 -20.02 0.94
CA ILE A 46 7.51 -21.22 0.21
C ILE A 46 8.03 -21.12 -1.23
N ASP A 47 8.61 -22.21 -1.75
CA ASP A 47 9.09 -22.26 -3.14
C ASP A 47 7.94 -21.91 -4.11
N PRO A 48 8.07 -20.84 -4.92
CA PRO A 48 7.02 -20.43 -5.84
C PRO A 48 6.66 -21.52 -6.87
N LYS A 49 7.55 -22.49 -7.14
CA LYS A 49 7.29 -23.59 -8.08
C LYS A 49 6.16 -24.53 -7.61
N VAL A 50 5.95 -24.66 -6.30
CA VAL A 50 4.92 -25.56 -5.74
C VAL A 50 3.60 -24.85 -5.43
N VAL A 51 3.56 -23.53 -5.56
CA VAL A 51 2.39 -22.72 -5.22
C VAL A 51 1.60 -22.38 -6.48
N LYS A 52 0.30 -22.70 -6.47
CA LYS A 52 -0.62 -22.34 -7.56
C LYS A 52 -1.48 -21.16 -7.16
N GLY A 53 -1.56 -20.15 -8.02
CA GLY A 53 -2.51 -19.02 -7.88
C GLY A 53 -2.14 -17.97 -6.84
N LEU A 54 -0.90 -17.98 -6.34
CA LEU A 54 -0.43 -16.99 -5.38
C LEU A 54 0.51 -16.00 -6.04
N ASP A 55 -0.04 -14.96 -6.65
CA ASP A 55 0.75 -13.81 -7.07
C ASP A 55 1.00 -12.87 -5.87
N LEU A 56 2.07 -13.14 -5.12
CA LEU A 56 2.52 -12.25 -4.04
C LEU A 56 3.31 -11.04 -4.54
N SER A 57 3.62 -10.94 -5.83
CA SER A 57 4.43 -9.85 -6.38
C SER A 57 3.77 -8.49 -6.13
N SER A 58 2.44 -8.45 -6.25
CA SER A 58 1.59 -7.27 -5.97
C SER A 58 1.63 -6.81 -4.49
N PHE A 59 2.03 -7.71 -3.58
CA PHE A 59 2.20 -7.40 -2.15
C PHE A 59 3.67 -7.19 -1.76
N SER A 60 4.59 -7.43 -2.70
CA SER A 60 6.03 -7.22 -2.54
C SER A 60 6.33 -5.72 -2.63
N ARG A 61 6.05 -5.00 -1.53
CA ARG A 61 6.92 -3.89 -1.19
C ARG A 61 8.24 -4.52 -0.77
N PRO A 62 9.38 -4.20 -1.42
CA PRO A 62 10.67 -4.69 -0.97
C PRO A 62 10.78 -4.35 0.51
N ALA A 63 11.18 -5.33 1.32
CA ALA A 63 11.56 -5.08 2.69
C ALA A 63 12.69 -4.05 2.62
N ARG A 64 12.39 -2.77 2.88
CA ARG A 64 13.44 -1.84 3.25
C ARG A 64 14.07 -2.46 4.47
N ASN A 65 15.33 -2.87 4.35
CA ASN A 65 16.16 -3.33 5.46
C ASN A 65 15.86 -2.42 6.65
N PHE A 66 15.28 -2.98 7.70
CA PHE A 66 15.21 -2.33 9.01
C PHE A 66 16.60 -2.38 9.62
N GLN A 67 17.52 -1.63 9.02
CA GLN A 67 18.75 -1.24 9.67
C GLN A 67 18.42 0.07 10.36
N PHE A 68 18.29 0.02 11.68
CA PHE A 68 18.37 1.21 12.52
C PHE A 68 19.75 1.83 12.26
N VAL A 69 19.82 2.75 11.32
CA VAL A 69 20.94 3.69 11.20
C VAL A 69 20.35 5.06 11.47
N ILE A 70 20.45 5.46 12.73
CA ILE A 70 20.46 6.86 13.07
C ILE A 70 21.76 7.41 12.47
N ASN A 71 21.68 8.11 11.33
CA ASN A 71 22.54 9.26 11.09
C ASN A 71 21.93 10.19 10.01
N PRO A 72 21.79 11.50 10.29
CA PRO A 72 21.26 12.48 9.36
C PRO A 72 22.36 13.01 8.43
N LYS A 73 21.95 13.56 7.28
CA LYS A 73 22.75 14.19 6.20
C LYS A 73 23.31 13.25 5.14
N ARG A 74 22.65 13.23 3.98
CA ARG A 74 23.20 13.65 2.66
C ARG A 74 22.22 13.24 1.55
N THR A 75 21.56 14.19 0.89
CA THR A 75 21.93 14.80 -0.40
C THR A 75 21.99 13.84 -1.60
N GLU A 76 20.99 14.02 -2.47
CA GLU A 76 20.98 14.06 -3.95
C GLU A 76 21.57 12.91 -4.78
N ASN A 77 20.72 12.48 -5.73
CA ASN A 77 21.01 11.96 -7.06
C ASN A 77 21.47 10.51 -7.21
N GLY A 78 20.53 9.68 -7.69
CA GLY A 78 20.82 8.37 -8.24
C GLY A 78 19.55 7.54 -8.49
N ALA A 79 18.76 7.88 -9.50
CA ALA A 79 17.68 7.01 -9.96
C ALA A 79 17.42 7.17 -11.46
N SER A 80 17.99 6.28 -12.26
CA SER A 80 17.41 5.93 -13.55
C SER A 80 18.00 4.62 -14.06
N THR A 81 17.29 3.52 -13.81
CA THR A 81 17.19 2.43 -14.77
C THR A 81 15.82 1.76 -14.61
N ALA A 82 15.01 1.92 -15.67
CA ALA A 82 13.77 1.23 -16.01
C ALA A 82 12.61 1.29 -14.99
N ALA A 83 12.07 2.49 -14.77
CA ALA A 83 10.71 2.64 -14.25
C ALA A 83 9.72 2.22 -15.35
N ALA A 84 8.94 1.17 -15.12
CA ALA A 84 7.66 0.97 -15.80
C ALA A 84 6.93 2.31 -15.79
N ALA A 85 6.55 2.83 -16.97
CA ALA A 85 6.07 4.19 -17.15
C ALA A 85 4.91 4.49 -16.21
N LEU A 86 5.24 5.08 -15.06
CA LEU A 86 4.25 5.53 -14.09
C LEU A 86 3.46 6.65 -14.76
N PRO A 87 2.12 6.61 -14.70
CA PRO A 87 1.33 7.72 -15.21
C PRO A 87 1.79 9.02 -14.53
N LYS A 88 1.89 10.11 -15.28
CA LYS A 88 2.36 11.38 -14.72
C LYS A 88 1.29 11.92 -13.76
N CYS A 89 1.57 11.94 -12.46
CA CYS A 89 0.70 12.58 -11.47
C CYS A 89 0.98 14.09 -11.41
N SER A 90 -0.04 14.91 -11.70
CA SER A 90 0.06 16.38 -11.65
C SER A 90 -0.16 16.97 -10.26
N TYR A 91 -0.35 16.12 -9.24
CA TYR A 91 -0.72 16.51 -7.88
C TYR A 91 0.31 16.03 -6.86
N ARG A 92 0.47 16.81 -5.78
CA ARG A 92 1.38 16.47 -4.67
C ARG A 92 0.61 16.31 -3.35
N SER A 93 1.11 15.44 -2.47
CA SER A 93 0.67 15.41 -1.06
C SER A 93 1.01 16.76 -0.41
N GLY A 94 0.10 17.26 0.42
CA GLY A 94 0.12 18.60 1.00
C GLY A 94 -0.51 19.70 0.13
N GLN A 95 -0.80 19.43 -1.14
CA GLN A 95 -1.37 20.44 -2.03
C GLN A 95 -2.82 20.77 -1.67
N ARG A 96 -3.14 22.07 -1.69
CA ARG A 96 -4.51 22.59 -1.55
C ARG A 96 -5.27 22.42 -2.86
N ILE A 97 -6.48 21.91 -2.75
CA ILE A 97 -7.39 21.71 -3.88
C ILE A 97 -8.78 22.20 -3.52
N TYR A 98 -9.53 22.62 -4.54
CA TYR A 98 -10.93 22.94 -4.43
C TYR A 98 -11.76 21.91 -5.18
N HIS A 99 -12.87 21.49 -4.57
CA HIS A 99 -13.84 20.58 -5.17
C HIS A 99 -15.23 21.20 -5.10
N GLU A 100 -15.97 21.20 -6.21
CA GLU A 100 -17.27 21.85 -6.34
C GLU A 100 -18.27 21.47 -5.23
N LYS A 101 -18.38 20.17 -4.90
CA LYS A 101 -19.28 19.67 -3.84
C LYS A 101 -18.76 19.77 -2.40
N PHE A 102 -17.44 19.83 -2.20
CA PHE A 102 -16.83 19.66 -0.86
C PHE A 102 -15.99 20.87 -0.43
N GLY A 103 -15.90 21.88 -1.29
CA GLY A 103 -15.11 23.08 -1.05
C GLY A 103 -13.61 22.80 -0.98
N TYR A 104 -12.92 23.57 -0.16
CA TYR A 104 -11.47 23.50 -0.01
C TYR A 104 -11.03 22.28 0.78
N GLY A 105 -10.00 21.61 0.29
CA GLY A 105 -9.35 20.49 0.96
C GLY A 105 -7.85 20.44 0.72
N VAL A 106 -7.17 19.61 1.50
CA VAL A 106 -5.74 19.34 1.39
C VAL A 106 -5.54 17.87 1.06
N ILE A 107 -4.68 17.58 0.09
CA ILE A 107 -4.29 16.21 -0.23
C ILE A 107 -3.42 15.68 0.90
N GLU A 108 -3.87 14.68 1.65
CA GLU A 108 -3.04 14.04 2.69
C GLU A 108 -2.11 13.01 2.08
N GLU A 109 -2.64 12.17 1.20
CA GLU A 109 -1.96 10.98 0.70
C GLU A 109 -2.36 10.68 -0.74
N ILE A 110 -1.41 10.24 -1.56
CA ILE A 110 -1.64 9.80 -2.94
C ILE A 110 -1.20 8.35 -3.05
N TYR A 111 -2.07 7.50 -3.57
CA TYR A 111 -1.82 6.09 -3.83
C TYR A 111 -2.01 5.78 -5.30
N LEU A 112 -1.14 4.95 -5.85
CA LEU A 112 -1.38 4.31 -7.13
C LEU A 112 -2.27 3.07 -6.91
N SER A 113 -3.43 3.04 -7.55
CA SER A 113 -4.35 1.92 -7.54
C SER A 113 -4.43 1.34 -8.95
N GLY A 114 -3.65 0.29 -9.20
CA GLY A 114 -3.47 -0.25 -10.56
C GLY A 114 -2.77 0.76 -11.45
N SER A 115 -3.51 1.34 -12.40
CA SER A 115 -3.00 2.35 -13.34
C SER A 115 -3.53 3.77 -13.09
N ARG A 116 -4.28 4.00 -12.00
CA ARG A 116 -4.88 5.31 -11.68
C ARG A 116 -4.43 5.84 -10.34
N TYR A 117 -4.37 7.16 -10.19
CA TYR A 117 -4.06 7.78 -8.90
C TYR A 117 -5.31 8.02 -8.07
N THR A 118 -5.26 7.61 -6.80
CA THR A 118 -6.29 7.87 -5.80
C THR A 118 -5.70 8.67 -4.66
N ALA A 119 -6.28 9.83 -4.36
CA ALA A 119 -5.90 10.67 -3.24
C ALA A 119 -6.86 10.55 -2.06
N GLY A 120 -6.31 10.50 -0.86
CA GLY A 120 -7.01 10.83 0.38
C GLY A 120 -6.96 12.33 0.59
N ILE A 121 -8.10 13.00 0.49
CA ILE A 121 -8.21 14.46 0.58
C ILE A 121 -9.02 14.79 1.82
N ARG A 122 -8.47 15.66 2.67
CA ARG A 122 -9.18 16.20 3.83
C ARG A 122 -9.87 17.50 3.43
N PHE A 123 -11.19 17.47 3.33
CA PHE A 123 -12.03 18.65 3.10
C PHE A 123 -12.41 19.31 4.42
N HIS A 124 -12.46 20.64 4.44
CA HIS A 124 -12.87 21.40 5.62
C HIS A 124 -14.34 21.15 5.98
N SER A 125 -15.21 20.98 4.97
CA SER A 125 -16.65 20.77 5.16
C SER A 125 -17.05 19.30 5.33
N ALA A 126 -16.32 18.37 4.71
CA ALA A 126 -16.76 16.99 4.50
C ALA A 126 -15.81 15.93 5.08
N GLY A 127 -14.74 16.33 5.78
CA GLY A 127 -13.75 15.42 6.35
C GLY A 127 -12.90 14.72 5.29
N VAL A 128 -12.33 13.55 5.63
CA VAL A 128 -11.41 12.83 4.74
C VAL A 128 -12.17 11.97 3.73
N LYS A 129 -11.97 12.24 2.43
CA LYS A 129 -12.55 11.47 1.31
C LYS A 129 -11.48 10.88 0.40
N LYS A 130 -11.79 9.70 -0.15
CA LYS A 130 -10.95 9.04 -1.16
C LYS A 130 -11.47 9.36 -2.55
N ILE A 131 -10.64 9.99 -3.35
CA ILE A 131 -11.01 10.51 -4.67
C ILE A 131 -10.01 10.05 -5.71
N VAL A 132 -10.48 9.53 -6.84
CA VAL A 132 -9.64 9.19 -7.98
C VAL A 132 -9.31 10.47 -8.74
N LEU A 133 -8.03 10.83 -8.82
CA LEU A 133 -7.57 12.12 -9.37
C LEU A 133 -7.94 12.28 -10.84
N ASP A 134 -7.97 11.18 -11.60
CA ASP A 134 -8.26 11.19 -13.04
C ASP A 134 -9.75 11.40 -13.38
N LEU A 135 -10.65 11.19 -12.41
CA LEU A 135 -12.09 11.18 -12.62
C LEU A 135 -12.83 12.32 -11.92
N ALA A 136 -12.14 13.04 -11.03
CA ALA A 136 -12.77 14.04 -10.19
C ALA A 136 -12.52 15.46 -10.69
N PRO A 137 -13.53 16.34 -10.69
CA PRO A 137 -13.37 17.76 -10.97
C PRO A 137 -12.71 18.43 -9.75
N ILE A 138 -11.39 18.31 -9.66
CA ILE A 138 -10.56 18.96 -8.64
C ILE A 138 -9.73 20.06 -9.29
N HIS A 139 -9.78 21.26 -8.70
CA HIS A 139 -9.01 22.39 -9.16
C HIS A 139 -7.85 22.64 -8.20
N PRO A 140 -6.59 22.61 -8.69
CA PRO A 140 -5.45 22.96 -7.85
C PRO A 140 -5.54 24.44 -7.48
N VAL A 141 -5.40 24.74 -6.20
CA VAL A 141 -5.30 26.13 -5.72
C VAL A 141 -3.82 26.44 -5.60
N ALA A 142 -3.30 27.30 -6.47
CA ALA A 142 -1.92 27.77 -6.38
C ALA A 142 -1.79 28.67 -5.13
N GLU A 143 -0.77 28.43 -4.32
CA GLU A 143 -0.34 29.40 -3.31
C GLU A 143 0.37 30.56 -4.02
N ALA A 144 -0.08 31.79 -3.71
CA ALA A 144 0.61 33.03 -4.05
C ALA A 144 1.69 33.33 -3.02
#